data_AF-A0A930B107-F1
#
_entry.id   AF-A0A930B107-F1
#
_cell.length_a   1.000
_cell.length_b   1.000
_cell.length_c   1.000
_cell.angle_alpha   90.00
_cell.angle_beta   90.00
_cell.angle_gamma   90.00
#
_symmetry.space_group_name_H-M   'P 1'
#
loop_
_entity.id
_entity.type
_entity.pdbx_description
1 polymer ?
#
loop_
_entity_poly.entity_id
_entity_poly.type
_entity_poly.pdbx_seq_one_letter_code
_entity_poly.pdbx_strand_id
1 'polypeptide(L)'
;ITGNEVATNSQIFQVYQSNSLFNEMAIEVFLSKFKSYHPIFIDCNDASSDKGIFTFGLRKKLEEQGISYGITNLKSSNEMFANVFSSTKPNIVILNTARSPELNSALAKLDALLAKRSDLKITTWGYTEWLMYTKVYSDYFFKYDTYIPTTFFFNPWQTSTRGLEANYKRWFNTDMQQALPRFAITGYDHAQFFINGIVKYGKSFTGSTTENSYKAVQTPLHFKRVSNVGGLQNTNFMLVHYLNNRTIQTINY
;
A
#
# COMPACT_ATOMS: atom_id res chain seq x y z
N ILE A 1 -12.07 13.51 4.56
CA ILE A 1 -11.94 14.74 5.37
C ILE A 1 -10.94 15.63 4.67
N THR A 2 -11.41 16.70 4.05
CA THR A 2 -10.62 17.69 3.30
C THR A 2 -10.25 18.91 4.16
N GLY A 3 -10.58 18.88 5.45
CA GLY A 3 -10.29 19.98 6.38
C GLY A 3 -8.79 20.08 6.62
N ASN A 4 -8.15 21.12 6.09
CA ASN A 4 -6.77 21.49 6.41
C ASN A 4 -6.63 22.11 7.82
N GLU A 5 -7.55 21.78 8.73
CA GLU A 5 -7.59 22.33 10.09
C GLU A 5 -6.34 21.92 10.88
N VAL A 6 -5.77 20.76 10.57
CA VAL A 6 -4.50 20.34 11.18
C VAL A 6 -3.39 21.37 10.93
N ALA A 7 -3.42 22.15 9.85
CA ALA A 7 -2.39 23.15 9.58
C ALA A 7 -2.44 24.35 10.54
N THR A 8 -3.61 24.63 11.14
CA THR A 8 -3.85 25.85 11.94
C THR A 8 -4.30 25.57 13.37
N ASN A 9 -4.60 24.31 13.72
CA ASN A 9 -5.05 23.93 15.06
C ASN A 9 -4.11 22.89 15.70
N SER A 10 -3.38 23.33 16.72
CA SER A 10 -2.39 22.53 17.46
C SER A 10 -2.96 21.35 18.24
N GLN A 11 -4.29 21.30 18.44
CA GLN A 11 -5.00 20.28 19.22
C GLN A 11 -5.53 19.11 18.37
N ILE A 12 -5.31 19.14 17.05
CA ILE A 12 -5.82 18.10 16.15
C ILE A 12 -4.78 16.99 15.96
N PHE A 13 -5.23 15.74 16.09
CA PHE A 13 -4.57 14.56 15.54
C PHE A 13 -5.31 14.13 14.27
N GLN A 14 -4.76 14.42 13.10
CA GLN A 14 -5.34 14.01 11.83
C GLN A 14 -4.88 12.61 11.46
N VAL A 15 -5.76 11.63 11.67
CA VAL A 15 -5.50 10.20 11.43
C VAL A 15 -5.38 9.86 9.94
N TYR A 16 -6.24 10.43 9.10
CA TYR A 16 -6.27 10.13 7.67
C TYR A 16 -5.37 11.08 6.88
N GLN A 17 -4.44 10.51 6.11
CA GLN A 17 -3.60 11.25 5.19
C GLN A 17 -4.40 11.73 3.97
N SER A 18 -3.92 12.80 3.34
CA SER A 18 -4.41 13.17 2.02
C SER A 18 -3.87 12.18 0.97
N ASN A 19 -4.62 11.99 -0.12
CA ASN A 19 -4.15 11.18 -1.25
C ASN A 19 -2.83 11.70 -1.83
N SER A 20 -2.59 13.01 -1.78
CA SER A 20 -1.33 13.62 -2.24
C SER A 20 -0.15 13.16 -1.39
N LEU A 21 -0.26 13.27 -0.05
CA LEU A 21 0.80 12.84 0.86
C LEU A 21 1.07 11.34 0.73
N PHE A 22 0.01 10.53 0.62
CA PHE A 22 0.15 9.09 0.42
C PHE A 22 0.90 8.76 -0.88
N ASN A 23 0.54 9.41 -1.99
CA ASN A 23 1.20 9.20 -3.29
C ASN A 23 2.66 9.67 -3.27
N GLU A 24 2.96 10.78 -2.60
CA GLU A 24 4.33 11.26 -2.44
C GLU A 24 5.20 10.24 -1.70
N MET A 25 4.73 9.76 -0.53
CA MET A 25 5.42 8.69 0.21
C MET A 25 5.57 7.41 -0.62
N ALA A 26 4.53 7.03 -1.36
CA ALA A 26 4.56 5.86 -2.23
C ALA A 26 5.64 5.98 -3.34
N ILE A 27 5.76 7.16 -3.96
CA ILE A 27 6.77 7.44 -4.98
C ILE A 27 8.17 7.43 -4.37
N GLU A 28 8.38 8.09 -3.22
CA GLU A 28 9.67 8.11 -2.54
C GLU A 28 10.14 6.71 -2.15
N VAL A 29 9.24 5.90 -1.58
CA VAL A 29 9.53 4.52 -1.22
C VAL A 29 9.81 3.68 -2.46
N PHE A 30 9.02 3.84 -3.54
CA PHE A 30 9.25 3.13 -4.79
C PHE A 30 10.66 3.44 -5.34
N LEU A 31 11.00 4.72 -5.49
CA LEU A 31 12.29 5.17 -6.01
C LEU A 31 13.44 4.73 -5.11
N SER A 32 13.25 4.72 -3.79
CA SER A 32 14.27 4.25 -2.86
C SER A 32 14.53 2.74 -2.99
N LYS A 33 13.46 1.95 -3.05
CA LYS A 33 13.53 0.48 -2.98
C LYS A 33 13.85 -0.19 -4.31
N PHE A 34 13.39 0.37 -5.43
CA PHE A 34 13.46 -0.27 -6.75
C PHE A 34 14.44 0.42 -7.71
N LYS A 35 15.47 1.11 -7.20
CA LYS A 35 16.51 1.79 -8.03
C LYS A 35 17.16 0.89 -9.08
N SER A 36 17.35 -0.39 -8.76
CA SER A 36 17.99 -1.37 -9.65
C SER A 36 17.02 -2.09 -10.59
N TYR A 37 15.72 -1.83 -10.48
CA TYR A 37 14.68 -2.46 -11.29
C TYR A 37 14.44 -1.66 -12.56
N HIS A 38 13.85 -2.31 -13.56
CA HIS A 38 13.27 -1.66 -14.74
C HIS A 38 11.76 -1.49 -14.55
N PRO A 39 11.25 -0.27 -14.35
CA PRO A 39 9.82 -0.02 -14.21
C PRO A 39 9.09 -0.22 -15.54
N ILE A 40 7.90 -0.82 -15.51
CA ILE A 40 7.04 -1.02 -16.67
C ILE A 40 5.63 -0.57 -16.34
N PHE A 41 5.17 0.45 -17.05
CA PHE A 41 3.81 0.95 -16.94
C PHE A 41 2.92 0.25 -17.95
N ILE A 42 1.85 -0.38 -17.48
CA ILE A 42 0.81 -0.95 -18.33
C ILE A 42 -0.37 0.00 -18.33
N ASP A 43 -0.66 0.55 -19.50
CA ASP A 43 -1.91 1.24 -19.76
C ASP A 43 -3.04 0.22 -19.94
N CYS A 44 -3.95 0.22 -18.98
CA CYS A 44 -5.10 -0.66 -18.93
C CYS A 44 -6.30 -0.13 -19.71
N ASN A 45 -6.22 1.07 -20.30
CA ASN A 45 -7.34 1.75 -20.98
C ASN A 45 -8.55 2.00 -20.09
N ASP A 46 -8.34 2.15 -18.78
CA ASP A 46 -9.40 2.43 -17.82
C ASP A 46 -9.57 3.94 -17.64
N ALA A 47 -10.52 4.52 -18.39
CA ALA A 47 -10.85 5.94 -18.32
C ALA A 47 -11.43 6.37 -16.96
N SER A 48 -11.86 5.42 -16.12
CA SER A 48 -12.40 5.70 -14.78
C SER A 48 -11.33 5.68 -13.68
N SER A 49 -10.07 5.37 -14.03
CA SER A 49 -9.00 5.23 -13.05
C SER A 49 -8.57 6.57 -12.46
N ASP A 50 -8.36 6.58 -11.14
CA ASP A 50 -7.78 7.69 -10.38
C ASP A 50 -6.25 7.53 -10.16
N LYS A 51 -5.65 6.43 -10.61
CA LYS A 51 -4.21 6.13 -10.39
C LYS A 51 -3.28 6.89 -11.33
N GLY A 52 -3.83 7.76 -12.18
CA GLY A 52 -3.06 8.69 -13.03
C GLY A 52 -2.16 9.62 -12.21
N ILE A 53 -2.61 10.08 -11.02
CA ILE A 53 -1.83 10.96 -10.15
C ILE A 53 -0.51 10.30 -9.74
N PHE A 54 -0.58 9.04 -9.27
CA PHE A 54 0.60 8.28 -8.89
C PHE A 54 1.50 7.96 -10.08
N THR A 55 0.94 7.39 -11.16
CA THR A 55 1.74 6.93 -12.31
C THR A 55 2.38 8.08 -13.09
N PHE A 56 1.72 9.24 -13.19
CA PHE A 56 2.34 10.45 -13.74
C PHE A 56 3.44 10.99 -12.83
N GLY A 57 3.18 11.13 -11.52
CA GLY A 57 4.17 11.60 -10.55
C GLY A 57 5.42 10.73 -10.51
N LEU A 58 5.24 9.40 -10.54
CA LEU A 58 6.34 8.45 -10.56
C LEU A 58 7.19 8.58 -11.84
N ARG A 59 6.55 8.62 -13.03
CA ARG A 59 7.29 8.78 -14.30
C ARG A 59 8.09 10.07 -14.35
N LYS A 60 7.49 11.19 -13.90
CA LYS A 60 8.19 12.47 -13.79
C LYS A 60 9.44 12.36 -12.93
N LYS A 61 9.36 11.70 -11.77
CA LYS A 61 10.51 11.51 -10.87
C LYS A 61 11.55 10.55 -11.43
N LEU A 62 11.15 9.52 -12.16
CA LEU A 62 12.07 8.62 -12.88
C LEU A 62 12.85 9.39 -13.95
N GLU A 63 12.18 10.26 -14.72
CA GLU A 63 12.80 11.13 -15.73
C GLU A 63 13.79 12.11 -15.11
N GLU A 64 13.41 12.78 -14.02
CA GLU A 64 14.28 13.68 -13.25
C GLU A 64 15.55 12.97 -12.74
N GLN A 65 15.49 11.65 -12.48
CA GLN A 65 16.63 10.84 -12.02
C GLN A 65 17.34 10.09 -13.17
N GLY A 66 16.92 10.27 -14.43
CA GLY A 66 17.50 9.57 -15.58
C GLY A 66 17.27 8.05 -15.58
N ILE A 67 16.22 7.57 -14.89
CA ILE A 67 15.87 6.14 -14.82
C ILE A 67 14.93 5.81 -15.98
N SER A 68 15.37 4.95 -16.89
CA SER A 68 14.56 4.45 -18.00
C SER A 68 13.41 3.57 -17.51
N TYR A 69 12.26 3.64 -18.19
CA TYR A 69 11.12 2.77 -17.94
C TYR A 69 10.44 2.36 -19.25
N GLY A 70 9.69 1.25 -19.23
CA GLY A 70 8.87 0.79 -20.34
C GLY A 70 7.42 1.25 -20.22
N ILE A 71 6.74 1.47 -21.35
CA ILE A 71 5.29 1.68 -21.41
C ILE A 71 4.70 0.70 -22.43
N THR A 72 3.65 -0.03 -22.02
CA THR A 72 2.88 -0.90 -22.92
C THR A 72 1.39 -0.78 -22.62
N ASN A 73 0.54 -1.49 -23.38
CA ASN A 73 -0.91 -1.41 -23.24
C ASN A 73 -1.54 -2.81 -23.25
N LEU A 74 -2.64 -2.98 -22.51
CA LEU A 74 -3.38 -4.25 -22.48
C LEU A 74 -3.94 -4.68 -23.85
N LYS A 75 -4.06 -3.78 -24.81
CA LYS A 75 -4.51 -4.06 -26.19
C LYS A 75 -3.35 -4.34 -27.16
N SER A 76 -2.10 -4.09 -26.77
CA SER A 76 -0.94 -4.40 -27.61
C SER A 76 -0.84 -5.90 -27.92
N SER A 77 -0.23 -6.27 -29.05
CA SER A 77 0.08 -7.69 -29.32
C SER A 77 1.00 -8.26 -28.24
N ASN A 78 1.07 -9.59 -28.14
CA ASN A 78 1.95 -10.23 -27.17
C ASN A 78 3.43 -9.91 -27.43
N GLU A 79 3.84 -9.76 -28.71
CA GLU A 79 5.21 -9.33 -29.03
C GLU A 79 5.49 -7.89 -28.57
N MET A 80 4.60 -6.95 -28.90
CA MET A 80 4.74 -5.56 -28.48
C MET A 80 4.72 -5.41 -26.96
N PHE A 81 3.90 -6.21 -26.28
CA PHE A 81 3.87 -6.25 -24.82
C PHE A 81 5.19 -6.75 -24.23
N ALA A 82 5.82 -7.77 -24.83
CA ALA A 82 7.07 -8.35 -24.35
C ALA A 82 8.29 -7.42 -24.54
N ASN A 83 8.31 -6.61 -25.61
CA ASN A 83 9.49 -5.83 -26.01
C ASN A 83 9.92 -4.75 -25.01
N VAL A 84 9.05 -4.36 -24.08
CA VAL A 84 9.36 -3.33 -23.07
C VAL A 84 10.00 -3.89 -21.80
N PHE A 85 10.07 -5.21 -21.66
CA PHE A 85 10.65 -5.89 -20.51
C PHE A 85 12.17 -6.03 -20.67
N SER A 86 12.90 -5.78 -19.58
CA SER A 86 14.34 -5.96 -19.52
C SER A 86 14.71 -7.42 -19.26
N SER A 87 15.65 -7.95 -20.03
CA SER A 87 16.29 -9.25 -19.77
C SER A 87 17.48 -9.16 -18.82
N THR A 88 18.00 -7.96 -18.57
CA THR A 88 19.22 -7.73 -17.77
C THR A 88 18.94 -7.20 -16.37
N LYS A 89 17.75 -6.62 -16.16
CA LYS A 89 17.29 -6.11 -14.86
C LYS A 89 16.00 -6.83 -14.43
N PRO A 90 15.75 -6.99 -13.12
CA PRO A 90 14.42 -7.36 -12.66
C PRO A 90 13.41 -6.27 -13.05
N ASN A 91 12.21 -6.67 -13.42
CA ASN A 91 11.16 -5.77 -13.87
C ASN A 91 10.17 -5.52 -12.74
N ILE A 92 9.70 -4.28 -12.59
CA ILE A 92 8.58 -3.96 -11.70
C ILE A 92 7.42 -3.39 -12.50
N VAL A 93 6.30 -4.10 -12.49
CA VAL A 93 5.11 -3.76 -13.28
C VAL A 93 4.16 -2.89 -12.46
N ILE A 94 3.71 -1.80 -13.05
CA ILE A 94 2.77 -0.84 -12.48
C ILE A 94 1.58 -0.70 -13.44
N LEU A 95 0.37 -1.00 -12.96
CA LEU A 95 -0.86 -0.76 -13.74
C LEU A 95 -1.31 0.68 -13.55
N ASN A 96 -1.89 1.32 -14.55
CA ASN A 96 -2.51 2.64 -14.38
C ASN A 96 -3.92 2.59 -13.78
N THR A 97 -4.33 1.46 -13.20
CA THR A 97 -5.61 1.27 -12.49
C THR A 97 -5.48 0.25 -11.36
N ALA A 98 -6.37 0.36 -10.38
CA ALA A 98 -6.47 -0.57 -9.27
C ALA A 98 -7.64 -1.57 -9.41
N ARG A 99 -8.38 -1.54 -10.53
CA ARG A 99 -9.60 -2.34 -10.69
C ARG A 99 -9.32 -3.80 -11.04
N SER A 100 -10.23 -4.68 -10.60
CA SER A 100 -10.11 -6.13 -10.76
C SER A 100 -10.11 -6.64 -12.22
N PRO A 101 -10.99 -6.16 -13.13
CA PRO A 101 -11.00 -6.67 -14.52
C PRO A 101 -9.70 -6.41 -15.27
N GLU A 102 -9.13 -5.22 -15.10
CA GLU A 102 -7.86 -4.83 -15.69
C GLU A 102 -6.68 -5.56 -15.05
N LEU A 103 -6.70 -5.75 -13.73
CA LEU A 103 -5.73 -6.58 -13.02
C LEU A 103 -5.72 -8.02 -13.56
N ASN A 104 -6.89 -8.66 -13.68
CA ASN A 104 -7.00 -10.01 -14.24
C ASN A 104 -6.39 -10.11 -15.64
N SER A 105 -6.70 -9.12 -16.49
CA SER A 105 -6.21 -9.06 -17.87
C SER A 105 -4.69 -8.86 -17.93
N ALA A 106 -4.14 -8.01 -17.06
CA ALA A 106 -2.70 -7.81 -16.94
C ALA A 106 -2.00 -9.10 -16.46
N LEU A 107 -2.52 -9.76 -15.42
CA LEU A 107 -1.97 -11.02 -14.91
C LEU A 107 -1.96 -12.11 -15.99
N ALA A 108 -3.03 -12.25 -16.77
CA ALA A 108 -3.09 -13.19 -17.89
C ALA A 108 -2.03 -12.89 -18.96
N LYS A 109 -1.77 -11.61 -19.27
CA LYS A 109 -0.69 -11.23 -20.19
C LYS A 109 0.70 -11.51 -19.63
N LEU A 110 0.92 -11.25 -18.35
CA LEU A 110 2.20 -11.57 -17.68
C LEU A 110 2.44 -13.08 -17.67
N ASP A 111 1.41 -13.90 -17.48
CA ASP A 111 1.49 -15.35 -17.55
C ASP A 111 1.88 -15.83 -18.96
N ALA A 112 1.23 -15.29 -20.00
CA ALA A 112 1.56 -15.59 -21.38
C ALA A 112 2.98 -15.15 -21.76
N LEU A 113 3.47 -14.04 -21.18
CA LEU A 113 4.84 -13.57 -21.35
C LEU A 113 5.82 -14.55 -20.70
N LEU A 114 5.65 -14.90 -19.43
CA LEU A 114 6.55 -15.80 -18.71
C LEU A 114 6.56 -17.23 -19.29
N ALA A 115 5.46 -17.67 -19.90
CA ALA A 115 5.42 -18.94 -20.62
C ALA A 115 6.40 -18.98 -21.81
N LYS A 116 6.70 -17.82 -22.43
CA LYS A 116 7.67 -17.70 -23.53
C LYS A 116 9.04 -17.20 -23.08
N ARG A 117 9.12 -16.53 -21.94
CA ARG A 117 10.29 -15.81 -21.43
C ARG A 117 10.47 -16.06 -19.93
N SER A 118 10.80 -17.31 -19.59
CA SER A 118 11.03 -17.73 -18.20
C SER A 118 12.29 -17.12 -17.57
N ASP A 119 13.14 -16.47 -18.38
CA ASP A 119 14.31 -15.71 -17.93
C ASP A 119 13.95 -14.40 -17.22
N LEU A 120 12.75 -13.87 -17.46
CA LEU A 120 12.32 -12.60 -16.90
C LEU A 120 11.97 -12.74 -15.42
N LYS A 121 12.47 -11.80 -14.62
CA LYS A 121 12.04 -11.60 -13.23
C LYS A 121 11.01 -10.48 -13.19
N ILE A 122 9.83 -10.77 -12.68
CA ILE A 122 8.70 -9.83 -12.66
C ILE A 122 8.19 -9.68 -11.21
N THR A 123 8.32 -8.46 -10.71
CA THR A 123 7.71 -7.95 -9.48
C THR A 123 6.53 -7.06 -9.87
N THR A 124 5.52 -6.93 -9.01
CA THR A 124 4.37 -6.04 -9.26
C THR A 124 4.21 -5.02 -8.14
N TRP A 125 3.91 -3.79 -8.53
CA TRP A 125 3.46 -2.73 -7.63
C TRP A 125 1.94 -2.61 -7.72
N GLY A 126 1.27 -2.90 -6.61
CA GLY A 126 -0.18 -2.88 -6.50
C GLY A 126 -0.73 -1.61 -5.88
N TYR A 127 -1.98 -1.69 -5.43
CA TYR A 127 -2.73 -0.60 -4.82
C TYR A 127 -3.53 -1.11 -3.63
N THR A 128 -3.88 -0.24 -2.68
CA THR A 128 -4.60 -0.63 -1.45
C THR A 128 -5.89 -1.40 -1.78
N GLU A 129 -6.58 -1.04 -2.86
CA GLU A 129 -7.80 -1.70 -3.33
C GLU A 129 -7.59 -3.18 -3.68
N TRP A 130 -6.37 -3.58 -4.06
CA TRP A 130 -6.07 -4.99 -4.36
C TRP A 130 -6.17 -5.89 -3.12
N LEU A 131 -6.09 -5.31 -1.92
CA LEU A 131 -6.33 -6.05 -0.68
C LEU A 131 -7.77 -6.60 -0.60
N MET A 132 -8.72 -6.00 -1.33
CA MET A 132 -10.10 -6.51 -1.48
C MET A 132 -10.18 -7.78 -2.34
N TYR A 133 -9.18 -8.03 -3.19
CA TYR A 133 -9.20 -9.11 -4.17
C TYR A 133 -8.28 -10.29 -3.80
N THR A 134 -7.73 -10.29 -2.58
CA THR A 134 -6.77 -11.30 -2.11
C THR A 134 -7.29 -12.73 -2.20
N LYS A 135 -8.60 -12.95 -2.00
CA LYS A 135 -9.22 -14.27 -2.18
C LYS A 135 -9.06 -14.82 -3.61
N VAL A 136 -9.05 -13.95 -4.61
CA VAL A 136 -9.00 -14.31 -6.03
C VAL A 136 -7.56 -14.30 -6.55
N TYR A 137 -6.74 -13.32 -6.14
CA TYR A 137 -5.43 -13.07 -6.74
C TYR A 137 -4.22 -13.34 -5.83
N SER A 138 -4.39 -13.87 -4.61
CA SER A 138 -3.25 -14.10 -3.70
C SER A 138 -2.16 -14.98 -4.31
N ASP A 139 -2.53 -16.05 -5.02
CA ASP A 139 -1.54 -16.89 -5.72
C ASP A 139 -0.74 -16.10 -6.77
N TYR A 140 -1.39 -15.19 -7.50
CA TYR A 140 -0.71 -14.27 -8.41
C TYR A 140 0.15 -13.26 -7.67
N PHE A 141 -0.30 -12.75 -6.52
CA PHE A 141 0.48 -11.80 -5.73
C PHE A 141 1.78 -12.44 -5.22
N PHE A 142 1.71 -13.70 -4.77
CA PHE A 142 2.91 -14.47 -4.43
C PHE A 142 3.77 -14.79 -5.65
N LYS A 143 3.15 -15.17 -6.78
CA LYS A 143 3.88 -15.45 -8.04
C LYS A 143 4.69 -14.24 -8.52
N TYR A 144 4.13 -13.05 -8.40
CA TYR A 144 4.70 -11.79 -8.90
C TYR A 144 5.30 -10.90 -7.81
N ASP A 145 5.73 -11.47 -6.68
CA ASP A 145 6.46 -10.77 -5.61
C ASP A 145 5.82 -9.42 -5.24
N THR A 146 4.50 -9.38 -5.08
CA THR A 146 3.74 -8.12 -5.14
C THR A 146 3.97 -7.24 -3.91
N TYR A 147 4.21 -5.96 -4.14
CA TYR A 147 4.23 -4.91 -3.12
C TYR A 147 2.98 -4.04 -3.23
N ILE A 148 2.22 -3.91 -2.14
CA ILE A 148 1.03 -3.07 -2.06
C ILE A 148 1.29 -1.94 -1.07
N PRO A 149 1.38 -0.67 -1.52
CA PRO A 149 1.44 0.47 -0.61
C PRO A 149 0.08 0.66 0.07
N THR A 150 0.10 0.87 1.38
CA THR A 150 -1.11 1.10 2.17
C THR A 150 -0.80 1.74 3.52
N THR A 151 -1.84 2.07 4.29
CA THR A 151 -1.75 2.60 5.66
C THR A 151 -2.30 1.63 6.69
N PHE A 152 -2.85 0.51 6.25
CA PHE A 152 -3.43 -0.53 7.10
C PHE A 152 -3.26 -1.91 6.44
N PHE A 153 -3.18 -2.97 7.24
CA PHE A 153 -3.18 -4.32 6.69
C PHE A 153 -3.85 -5.31 7.64
N PHE A 154 -4.89 -5.99 7.15
CA PHE A 154 -5.54 -7.06 7.89
C PHE A 154 -4.89 -8.40 7.55
N ASN A 155 -4.19 -9.00 8.52
CA ASN A 155 -3.64 -10.34 8.39
C ASN A 155 -4.48 -11.35 9.16
N PRO A 156 -5.31 -12.18 8.49
CA PRO A 156 -6.16 -13.17 9.17
C PRO A 156 -5.38 -14.30 9.85
N TRP A 157 -4.11 -14.50 9.48
CA TRP A 157 -3.27 -15.58 10.00
C TRP A 157 -2.52 -15.18 11.27
N GLN A 158 -2.46 -13.88 11.58
CA GLN A 158 -1.75 -13.38 12.75
C GLN A 158 -2.50 -13.72 14.04
N THR A 159 -1.77 -14.23 15.03
CA THR A 159 -2.36 -14.67 16.31
C THR A 159 -3.08 -13.53 17.04
N SER A 160 -2.56 -12.30 16.99
CA SER A 160 -3.24 -11.14 17.59
C SER A 160 -4.57 -10.83 16.91
N THR A 161 -4.66 -10.97 15.58
CA THR A 161 -5.90 -10.79 14.82
C THR A 161 -6.94 -11.81 15.25
N ARG A 162 -6.59 -13.10 15.22
CA ARG A 162 -7.50 -14.18 15.61
C ARG A 162 -7.96 -14.05 17.07
N GLY A 163 -7.04 -13.66 17.96
CA GLY A 163 -7.36 -13.41 19.37
C GLY A 163 -8.35 -12.26 19.54
N LEU A 164 -8.15 -11.16 18.81
CA LEU A 164 -9.06 -10.01 18.84
C LEU A 164 -10.44 -10.35 18.27
N GLU A 165 -10.51 -11.07 17.16
CA GLU A 165 -11.78 -11.55 16.58
C GLU A 165 -12.53 -12.49 17.53
N ALA A 166 -11.84 -13.46 18.14
CA ALA A 166 -12.44 -14.37 19.11
C ALA A 166 -12.97 -13.64 20.35
N ASN A 167 -12.21 -12.67 20.87
CA ASN A 167 -12.65 -11.81 21.97
C ASN A 167 -13.87 -11.00 21.56
N TYR A 168 -13.85 -10.34 20.40
CA TYR A 168 -14.99 -9.57 19.90
C TYR A 168 -16.25 -10.43 19.82
N LYS A 169 -16.15 -11.63 19.23
CA LYS A 169 -17.29 -12.57 19.14
C LYS A 169 -17.81 -12.96 20.52
N ARG A 170 -16.92 -13.23 21.49
CA ARG A 170 -17.29 -13.57 22.86
C ARG A 170 -18.05 -12.45 23.57
N TRP A 171 -17.61 -11.20 23.41
CA TRP A 171 -18.18 -10.06 24.12
C TRP A 171 -19.45 -9.49 23.46
N PHE A 172 -19.50 -9.47 22.13
CA PHE A 172 -20.58 -8.85 21.37
C PHE A 172 -21.54 -9.87 20.73
N ASN A 173 -21.27 -11.17 20.87
CA ASN A 173 -22.07 -12.27 20.33
C ASN A 173 -22.34 -12.16 18.81
N THR A 174 -21.39 -11.58 18.07
CA THR A 174 -21.46 -11.41 16.61
C THR A 174 -20.06 -11.32 16.00
N ASP A 175 -19.94 -11.66 14.72
CA ASP A 175 -18.68 -11.55 14.00
C ASP A 175 -18.42 -10.09 13.58
N MET A 176 -17.14 -9.71 13.42
CA MET A 176 -16.79 -8.40 12.90
C MET A 176 -17.25 -8.24 11.44
N GLN A 177 -17.76 -7.06 11.11
CA GLN A 177 -18.13 -6.73 9.73
C GLN A 177 -16.93 -6.85 8.77
N GLN A 178 -17.24 -7.32 7.56
CA GLN A 178 -16.27 -7.46 6.49
C GLN A 178 -16.15 -6.13 5.73
N ALA A 179 -15.13 -5.35 6.08
CA ALA A 179 -14.80 -4.06 5.47
C ALA A 179 -13.27 -3.92 5.34
N LEU A 180 -12.83 -3.01 4.46
CA LEU A 180 -11.42 -2.65 4.30
C LEU A 180 -11.28 -1.13 4.46
N PRO A 181 -10.56 -0.65 5.50
CA PRO A 181 -10.05 -1.41 6.64
C PRO A 181 -11.17 -2.03 7.51
N ARG A 182 -10.84 -2.99 8.39
CA ARG A 182 -11.80 -3.52 9.38
C ARG A 182 -12.07 -2.47 10.44
N PHE A 183 -13.24 -1.85 10.42
CA PHE A 183 -13.53 -0.71 11.31
C PHE A 183 -13.47 -1.06 12.81
N ALA A 184 -13.90 -2.26 13.21
CA ALA A 184 -13.79 -2.70 14.60
C ALA A 184 -12.32 -2.76 15.07
N ILE A 185 -11.44 -3.30 14.23
CA ILE A 185 -10.00 -3.39 14.53
C ILE A 185 -9.35 -2.00 14.45
N THR A 186 -9.72 -1.17 13.48
CA THR A 186 -9.26 0.22 13.39
C THR A 186 -9.61 1.00 14.66
N GLY A 187 -10.85 0.90 15.13
CA GLY A 187 -11.27 1.55 16.38
C GLY A 187 -10.50 1.05 17.59
N TYR A 188 -10.28 -0.27 17.67
CA TYR A 188 -9.47 -0.88 18.72
C TYR A 188 -8.02 -0.38 18.70
N ASP A 189 -7.37 -0.38 17.53
CA ASP A 189 -5.99 0.09 17.37
C ASP A 189 -5.85 1.57 17.74
N HIS A 190 -6.79 2.42 17.32
CA HIS A 190 -6.80 3.84 17.68
C HIS A 190 -6.98 4.04 19.18
N ALA A 191 -7.92 3.32 19.80
CA ALA A 191 -8.14 3.41 21.24
C ALA A 191 -6.88 3.00 22.02
N GLN A 192 -6.27 1.88 21.65
CA GLN A 192 -5.02 1.40 22.28
C GLN A 192 -3.87 2.39 22.08
N PHE A 193 -3.75 3.00 20.92
CA PHE A 193 -2.73 4.01 20.67
C PHE A 193 -2.91 5.25 21.56
N PHE A 194 -4.09 5.86 21.56
CA PHE A 194 -4.33 7.11 22.27
C PHE A 194 -4.43 6.93 23.79
N ILE A 195 -5.13 5.90 24.27
CA ILE A 195 -5.29 5.68 25.72
C ILE A 195 -3.92 5.41 26.35
N ASN A 196 -3.12 4.50 25.78
CA ASN A 196 -1.80 4.19 26.33
C ASN A 196 -0.86 5.40 26.26
N GLY A 197 -0.91 6.17 25.16
CA GLY A 197 -0.14 7.40 25.00
C GLY A 197 -0.50 8.47 26.04
N ILE A 198 -1.80 8.75 26.21
CA ILE A 198 -2.29 9.75 27.16
C ILE A 198 -2.02 9.32 28.61
N VAL A 199 -2.23 8.05 28.96
CA VAL A 199 -1.93 7.55 30.32
C VAL A 199 -0.46 7.72 30.66
N LYS A 200 0.44 7.50 29.69
CA LYS A 200 1.89 7.55 29.94
C LYS A 200 2.48 8.97 29.88
N TYR A 201 2.04 9.80 28.94
CA TYR A 201 2.67 11.09 28.64
C TYR A 201 1.74 12.29 28.91
N GLY A 202 0.46 12.07 29.23
CA GLY A 202 -0.51 13.12 29.46
C GLY A 202 -0.60 14.10 28.29
N LYS A 203 -0.58 15.40 28.60
CA LYS A 203 -0.62 16.48 27.60
C LYS A 203 0.62 16.55 26.70
N SER A 204 1.71 15.90 27.09
CA SER A 204 2.95 15.85 26.31
C SER A 204 2.95 14.76 25.24
N PHE A 205 1.90 13.94 25.16
CA PHE A 205 1.78 12.91 24.12
C PHE A 205 1.73 13.54 22.72
N THR A 206 2.65 13.12 21.85
CA THR A 206 2.73 13.58 20.46
C THR A 206 2.43 12.46 19.47
N GLY A 207 2.44 11.20 19.90
CA GLY A 207 2.18 10.06 19.03
C GLY A 207 3.33 9.74 18.08
N SER A 208 4.56 10.13 18.45
CA SER A 208 5.77 9.78 17.72
C SER A 208 6.08 8.27 17.84
N THR A 209 6.97 7.76 16.98
CA THR A 209 7.37 6.33 17.01
C THR A 209 8.01 5.90 18.32
N THR A 210 8.70 6.80 19.02
CA THR A 210 9.35 6.49 20.31
C THR A 210 8.36 6.44 21.47
N GLU A 211 7.22 7.13 21.33
CA GLU A 211 6.15 7.13 22.33
C GLU A 211 5.19 5.95 22.16
N ASN A 212 5.09 5.40 20.95
CA ASN A 212 4.17 4.29 20.65
C ASN A 212 4.78 2.92 20.99
N SER A 213 4.34 2.34 22.11
CA SER A 213 4.70 0.97 22.51
C SER A 213 3.67 -0.07 22.06
N TYR A 214 2.52 0.36 21.54
CA TYR A 214 1.45 -0.53 21.10
C TYR A 214 1.72 -1.03 19.68
N LYS A 215 1.67 -2.37 19.51
CA LYS A 215 1.73 -3.01 18.20
C LYS A 215 0.33 -3.17 17.65
N ALA A 216 -0.01 -2.35 16.66
CA ALA A 216 -1.32 -2.40 16.01
C ALA A 216 -1.58 -3.76 15.35
N VAL A 217 -2.84 -4.18 15.39
CA VAL A 217 -3.30 -5.41 14.74
C VAL A 217 -3.51 -5.19 13.24
N GLN A 218 -3.93 -3.97 12.86
CA GLN A 218 -4.20 -3.62 11.47
C GLN A 218 -3.71 -2.22 11.07
N THR A 219 -3.98 -1.21 11.91
CA THR A 219 -3.84 0.20 11.55
C THR A 219 -2.83 0.89 12.47
N PRO A 220 -1.51 0.75 12.23
CA PRO A 220 -0.52 1.49 12.98
C PRO A 220 -0.64 2.99 12.74
N LEU A 221 -0.33 3.77 13.78
CA LEU A 221 -0.35 5.22 13.75
C LEU A 221 1.03 5.76 14.10
N HIS A 222 1.43 6.81 13.39
CA HIS A 222 2.66 7.55 13.64
C HIS A 222 2.43 9.01 13.28
N PHE A 223 2.46 9.89 14.28
CA PHE A 223 2.16 11.31 14.07
C PHE A 223 3.43 12.16 14.00
N LYS A 224 3.40 13.14 13.10
CA LYS A 224 4.38 14.22 13.01
C LYS A 224 3.67 15.57 13.05
N ARG A 225 4.28 16.54 13.73
CA ARG A 225 3.71 17.88 13.84
C ARG A 225 3.89 18.60 12.51
N VAL A 226 2.81 19.20 12.00
CA VAL A 226 2.83 19.83 10.66
C VAL A 226 3.50 21.21 10.67
N SER A 227 3.39 21.94 11.78
CA SER A 227 4.06 23.24 12.01
C SER A 227 3.99 23.63 13.49
N ASN A 228 4.64 24.71 13.90
CA ASN A 228 4.59 25.21 15.28
C ASN A 228 3.17 25.61 15.74
N VAL A 229 2.30 25.99 14.81
CA VAL A 229 0.91 26.41 15.09
C VAL A 229 -0.12 25.34 14.73
N GLY A 230 0.28 24.37 13.90
CA GLY A 230 -0.55 23.25 13.47
C GLY A 230 -0.47 22.04 14.39
N GLY A 231 -1.40 21.12 14.21
CA GLY A 231 -1.53 19.86 14.92
C GLY A 231 -0.59 18.77 14.41
N LEU A 232 -1.01 17.54 14.63
CA LEU A 232 -0.25 16.32 14.40
C LEU A 232 -0.92 15.53 13.27
N GLN A 233 -0.16 15.19 12.24
CA GLN A 233 -0.64 14.44 11.09
C GLN A 233 -0.05 13.04 11.08
N ASN A 234 -0.90 12.04 10.87
CA ASN A 234 -0.44 10.68 10.70
C ASN A 234 0.42 10.58 9.43
N THR A 235 1.56 9.94 9.56
CA THR A 235 2.54 9.71 8.49
C THR A 235 2.85 8.23 8.34
N ASN A 236 2.07 7.36 8.99
CA ASN A 236 2.22 5.91 8.83
C ASN A 236 2.05 5.50 7.36
N PHE A 237 3.04 4.80 6.84
CA PHE A 237 3.05 4.22 5.51
C PHE A 237 3.69 2.83 5.59
N MET A 238 3.12 1.88 4.87
CA MET A 238 3.67 0.53 4.80
C MET A 238 3.57 -0.06 3.39
N LEU A 239 4.44 -1.02 3.12
CA LEU A 239 4.27 -1.97 2.03
C LEU A 239 3.83 -3.32 2.59
N VAL A 240 2.74 -3.85 2.07
CA VAL A 240 2.40 -5.28 2.21
C VAL A 240 3.09 -6.02 1.08
N HIS A 241 3.98 -6.92 1.41
CA HIS A 241 4.79 -7.67 0.45
C HIS A 241 4.39 -9.15 0.47
N TYR A 242 3.93 -9.64 -0.67
CA TYR A 242 3.60 -11.04 -0.94
C TYR A 242 4.81 -11.72 -1.58
N LEU A 243 5.58 -12.46 -0.79
CA LEU A 243 6.82 -13.08 -1.25
C LEU A 243 6.55 -14.37 -2.04
N ASN A 244 7.43 -14.72 -2.97
CA ASN A 244 7.34 -15.96 -3.74
C ASN A 244 7.26 -17.24 -2.90
N ASN A 245 7.79 -17.23 -1.67
CA ASN A 245 7.71 -18.36 -0.73
C ASN A 245 6.37 -18.44 0.03
N ARG A 246 5.34 -17.71 -0.43
CA ARG A 246 4.00 -17.64 0.18
C ARG A 246 3.96 -17.04 1.59
N THR A 247 4.98 -16.27 1.95
CA THR A 247 4.95 -15.46 3.17
C THR A 247 4.47 -14.05 2.86
N ILE A 248 3.74 -13.44 3.81
CA ILE A 248 3.33 -12.04 3.73
C ILE A 248 4.06 -11.29 4.83
N GLN A 249 4.69 -10.17 4.48
CA GLN A 249 5.31 -9.27 5.45
C GLN A 249 4.85 -7.84 5.26
N THR A 250 4.84 -7.09 6.35
CA THR A 250 4.59 -5.65 6.33
C THR A 250 5.92 -4.92 6.58
N ILE A 251 6.28 -4.02 5.68
CA ILE A 251 7.47 -3.17 5.79
C ILE A 251 6.97 -1.76 6.13
N ASN A 252 7.23 -1.30 7.35
CA ASN A 252 6.81 0.03 7.82
C ASN A 252 7.90 1.08 7.52
N TYR A 253 7.49 2.30 7.17
CA TYR A 253 8.35 3.44 6.86
C TYR A 253 8.06 4.62 7.80
#